data_AF-A0A6V8NWE3-F1
#
_entry.id   AF-A0A6V8NWE3-F1
#
_cell.length_a   1.000
_cell.length_b   1.000
_cell.length_c   1.000
_cell.angle_alpha   90.00
_cell.angle_beta   90.00
_cell.angle_gamma   90.00
#
_symmetry.space_group_name_H-M   'P 1'
#
loop_
_entity.id
_entity.type
_entity.pdbx_description
1 polymer ?
#
loop_
_entity_poly.entity_id
_entity_poly.type
_entity_poly.pdbx_seq_one_letter_code
_entity_poly.pdbx_strand_id
1 'polypeptide(L)'
;IIEVADAIPSHLPNQLNYGQDIEDASSALQMQIKNAYPALAEKYPLRWLSFKLMEGDDHVYKEINIAGNGLPVRDVINHLKKAHGDDIESIMADARYAQATGLTHEVLKKPEFRKIDLTEKIDRVVLNRFLGIPIFLAAMWVVFKLVFDVSTPFIDWVDEMMAGPFPRWAEAILGVI
;
A
#
# COMPACT_ATOMS: atom_id res chain seq x y z
N ILE A 1 -14.54 16.74 -29.26
CA ILE A 1 -13.50 15.67 -29.32
C ILE A 1 -12.80 15.69 -30.67
N ILE A 2 -13.53 15.73 -31.79
CA ILE A 2 -12.94 15.78 -33.14
C ILE A 2 -12.20 17.11 -33.42
N GLU A 3 -12.71 18.24 -32.93
CA GLU A 3 -12.12 19.58 -33.15
C GLU A 3 -10.77 19.81 -32.43
N VAL A 4 -10.46 19.03 -31.39
CA VAL A 4 -9.16 19.09 -30.68
C VAL A 4 -8.11 18.22 -31.37
N ALA A 5 -8.53 17.26 -32.19
CA ALA A 5 -7.61 16.35 -32.88
C ALA A 5 -6.86 17.02 -34.04
N ASP A 6 -7.42 18.10 -34.63
CA ASP A 6 -6.80 18.83 -35.73
C ASP A 6 -5.79 19.91 -35.26
N ALA A 7 -5.77 20.22 -33.96
CA ALA A 7 -4.83 21.16 -33.33
C ALA A 7 -3.61 20.42 -32.72
N ILE A 8 -2.96 19.56 -33.51
CA ILE A 8 -1.81 18.75 -33.06
C ILE A 8 -0.57 19.58 -32.63
N PRO A 9 -0.25 20.79 -33.18
CA PRO A 9 1.04 21.40 -32.86
C PRO A 9 1.10 22.18 -31.53
N SER A 10 -0.02 22.47 -30.85
CA SER A 10 0.01 23.36 -29.67
C SER A 10 0.20 22.66 -28.33
N HIS A 11 -0.02 21.34 -28.26
CA HIS A 11 0.07 20.58 -27.01
C HIS A 11 0.91 19.31 -27.20
N LEU A 12 2.22 19.50 -27.33
CA LEU A 12 3.15 18.38 -27.17
C LEU A 12 3.03 17.84 -25.74
N PRO A 13 2.92 16.52 -25.54
CA PRO A 13 2.89 15.95 -24.20
C PRO A 13 4.18 16.33 -23.49
N ASN A 14 4.04 16.79 -22.24
CA ASN A 14 5.19 17.15 -21.44
C ASN A 14 6.08 15.92 -21.26
N GLN A 15 7.38 16.07 -21.46
CA GLN A 15 8.30 14.95 -21.33
C GLN A 15 8.43 14.58 -19.85
N LEU A 16 8.19 13.31 -19.53
CA LEU A 16 8.44 12.78 -18.20
C LEU A 16 9.94 12.87 -17.90
N ASN A 17 10.26 13.54 -16.79
CA ASN A 17 11.60 13.72 -16.27
C ASN A 17 11.82 12.72 -15.13
N TYR A 18 12.86 11.90 -15.25
CA TYR A 18 13.20 10.84 -14.29
C TYR A 18 14.24 11.25 -13.24
N GLY A 19 14.59 12.54 -13.19
CA GLY A 19 15.66 13.05 -12.34
C GLY A 19 16.96 13.25 -13.12
N GLN A 20 17.78 14.18 -12.64
CA GLN A 20 18.92 14.69 -13.39
C GLN A 20 19.94 13.60 -13.74
N ASP A 21 20.26 12.72 -12.80
CA ASP A 21 21.22 11.63 -13.01
C ASP A 21 20.79 10.65 -14.13
N ILE A 22 19.50 10.29 -14.15
CA ILE A 22 18.93 9.36 -15.15
C ILE A 22 18.85 10.05 -16.51
N GLU A 23 18.49 11.33 -16.55
CA GLU A 23 18.43 12.13 -17.78
C GLU A 23 19.82 12.38 -18.38
N ASP A 24 20.82 12.65 -17.54
CA ASP A 24 22.21 12.87 -17.97
C ASP A 24 22.80 11.57 -18.52
N ALA A 25 22.58 10.45 -17.84
CA ALA A 25 22.99 9.13 -18.31
C ALA A 25 22.30 8.74 -19.63
N SER A 26 20.99 9.01 -19.75
CA SER A 26 20.25 8.81 -21.00
C SER A 26 20.83 9.67 -22.12
N SER A 27 21.14 10.94 -21.85
CA SER A 27 21.73 11.85 -22.84
C SER A 27 23.10 11.38 -23.33
N ALA A 28 23.94 10.89 -22.42
CA ALA A 28 25.24 10.29 -22.76
C ALA A 28 25.07 9.05 -23.65
N LEU A 29 24.12 8.17 -23.32
CA LEU A 29 23.80 6.99 -24.14
C LEU A 29 23.25 7.35 -25.51
N GLN A 30 22.36 8.34 -25.60
CA GLN A 30 21.82 8.81 -26.87
C GLN A 30 22.93 9.28 -27.82
N MET A 31 23.93 10.02 -27.32
CA MET A 31 25.08 10.43 -28.13
C MET A 31 25.92 9.23 -28.59
N GLN A 32 26.17 8.27 -27.70
CA GLN A 32 26.94 7.07 -28.05
C GLN A 32 26.23 6.23 -29.11
N ILE A 33 24.92 6.00 -28.96
CA ILE A 33 24.10 5.23 -29.92
C ILE A 33 24.08 5.92 -31.28
N LYS A 34 23.88 7.25 -31.30
CA LYS A 34 23.86 8.03 -32.53
C LYS A 34 25.17 7.94 -33.31
N ASN A 35 26.30 7.92 -32.60
CA ASN A 35 27.63 7.86 -33.21
C ASN A 35 28.02 6.44 -33.63
N ALA A 36 27.76 5.44 -32.79
CA ALA A 36 28.16 4.06 -33.04
C ALA A 36 27.22 3.32 -34.00
N TYR A 37 25.92 3.65 -33.98
CA TYR A 37 24.88 2.96 -34.74
C TYR A 37 23.85 3.94 -35.33
N PRO A 38 24.24 4.75 -36.33
CA PRO A 38 23.34 5.73 -36.95
C PRO A 38 22.08 5.10 -37.55
N ALA A 39 22.16 3.86 -38.05
CA ALA A 39 21.01 3.12 -38.56
C ALA A 39 19.93 2.83 -37.49
N LEU A 40 20.30 2.74 -36.21
CA LEU A 40 19.33 2.57 -35.12
C LEU A 40 18.65 3.87 -34.75
N ALA A 41 19.37 5.00 -34.88
CA ALA A 41 18.83 6.33 -34.63
C ALA A 41 17.71 6.70 -35.61
N GLU A 42 17.73 6.14 -36.82
CA GLU A 42 16.66 6.31 -37.82
C GLU A 42 15.47 5.38 -37.55
N LYS A 43 15.71 4.19 -37.00
CA LYS A 43 14.66 3.18 -36.77
C LYS A 43 13.87 3.40 -35.48
N TYR A 44 14.52 3.86 -34.41
CA TYR A 44 13.89 4.03 -33.09
C TYR A 44 14.18 5.41 -32.49
N PRO A 45 13.25 5.96 -31.68
CA PRO A 45 13.53 7.14 -30.89
C PRO A 45 14.69 6.91 -29.91
N LEU A 46 15.76 7.71 -30.03
CA LEU A 46 16.98 7.56 -29.22
C LEU A 46 16.72 7.60 -27.71
N ARG A 47 15.82 8.49 -27.26
CA ARG A 47 15.44 8.61 -25.85
C ARG A 47 14.81 7.32 -25.31
N TRP A 48 13.87 6.74 -26.07
CA TRP A 48 13.23 5.47 -25.70
C TRP A 48 14.24 4.33 -25.65
N LEU A 49 15.09 4.24 -26.68
CA LEU A 49 16.09 3.19 -26.79
C LEU A 49 17.11 3.26 -25.63
N SER A 50 17.55 4.46 -25.26
CA SER A 50 18.50 4.66 -24.17
C SER A 50 17.91 4.23 -22.84
N PHE A 51 16.66 4.59 -22.56
CA PHE A 51 15.96 4.13 -21.35
C PHE A 51 15.76 2.62 -21.32
N LYS A 52 15.40 2.00 -22.45
CA LYS A 52 15.23 0.54 -22.52
C LYS A 52 16.52 -0.22 -22.28
N LEU A 53 17.63 0.31 -22.77
CA LEU A 53 18.96 -0.24 -22.48
C LEU A 53 19.32 -0.06 -20.99
N MET A 54 18.99 1.08 -20.39
CA MET A 54 19.21 1.34 -18.96
C MET A 54 18.36 0.45 -18.04
N GLU A 55 17.12 0.14 -18.45
CA GLU A 55 16.22 -0.81 -17.77
C GLU A 55 16.73 -2.26 -17.87
N GLY A 56 17.70 -2.56 -18.74
CA GLY A 56 18.24 -3.92 -18.89
C GLY A 56 17.37 -4.86 -19.72
N ASP A 57 16.56 -4.33 -20.65
CA ASP A 57 15.57 -5.12 -21.41
C ASP A 57 16.25 -6.11 -22.38
N ASP A 58 16.21 -7.40 -22.02
CA ASP A 58 16.79 -8.50 -22.79
C ASP A 58 16.26 -8.59 -24.24
N HIS A 59 15.00 -8.21 -24.49
CA HIS A 59 14.44 -8.26 -25.84
C HIS A 59 15.11 -7.21 -26.73
N VAL A 60 15.31 -6.01 -26.19
CA VAL A 60 15.97 -4.90 -26.89
C VAL A 60 17.43 -5.24 -27.15
N TYR A 61 18.14 -5.85 -26.19
CA TYR A 61 19.50 -6.35 -26.42
C TYR A 61 19.59 -7.39 -27.54
N LYS A 62 18.61 -8.31 -27.61
CA LYS A 62 18.55 -9.35 -28.65
C LYS A 62 18.19 -8.79 -30.03
N GLU A 63 17.20 -7.91 -30.10
CA GLU A 63 16.70 -7.33 -31.36
C GLU A 63 17.75 -6.47 -32.06
N ILE A 64 18.57 -5.78 -31.26
CA ILE A 64 19.60 -4.88 -31.79
C ILE A 64 20.93 -5.63 -32.03
N ASN A 65 21.00 -6.91 -31.64
CA ASN A 65 22.22 -7.72 -31.67
C ASN A 65 23.42 -6.96 -31.05
N ILE A 66 23.17 -6.20 -29.99
CA ILE A 66 24.23 -5.61 -29.14
C ILE A 66 24.74 -6.74 -28.23
N ALA A 67 25.16 -7.84 -28.84
CA ALA A 67 25.74 -8.96 -28.16
C ALA A 67 27.19 -8.60 -27.83
N GLY A 68 27.37 -7.89 -26.73
CA GLY A 68 28.47 -8.19 -25.81
C GLY A 68 29.70 -7.29 -25.77
N ASN A 69 29.96 -6.36 -26.70
CA ASN A 69 31.22 -5.58 -26.64
C ASN A 69 31.27 -4.17 -27.28
N GLY A 70 30.18 -3.67 -27.88
CA GLY A 70 30.25 -2.48 -28.74
C GLY A 70 30.02 -1.13 -28.06
N LEU A 71 29.30 -1.09 -26.94
CA LEU A 71 28.94 0.16 -26.27
C LEU A 71 29.36 0.13 -24.80
N PRO A 72 29.97 1.21 -24.27
CA PRO A 72 30.20 1.38 -22.83
C PRO A 72 28.90 1.67 -22.06
N VAL A 73 27.78 1.13 -22.54
CA VAL A 73 26.47 1.15 -21.87
C VAL A 73 26.59 0.52 -20.49
N ARG A 74 27.41 -0.54 -20.35
CA ARG A 74 27.67 -1.18 -19.06
C ARG A 74 28.30 -0.23 -18.03
N ASP A 75 29.17 0.69 -18.45
CA ASP A 75 29.82 1.62 -17.52
C ASP A 75 28.84 2.68 -17.02
N VAL A 76 27.99 3.19 -17.92
CA VAL A 76 26.91 4.14 -17.58
C VAL A 76 25.89 3.49 -16.65
N ILE A 77 25.46 2.27 -16.96
CA ILE A 77 24.52 1.50 -16.11
C ILE A 77 25.16 1.17 -14.77
N ASN A 78 26.44 0.75 -14.74
CA ASN A 78 27.15 0.48 -13.48
C ASN A 78 27.30 1.73 -12.62
N HIS A 79 27.50 2.90 -13.22
CA HIS A 79 27.55 4.16 -12.50
C HIS A 79 26.20 4.49 -11.87
N LEU A 80 25.11 4.38 -12.64
CA LEU A 80 23.75 4.56 -12.14
C LEU A 80 23.41 3.56 -11.03
N LYS A 81 23.77 2.29 -11.20
CA LYS A 81 23.54 1.25 -10.19
C LYS A 81 24.27 1.52 -8.88
N LYS A 82 25.47 2.12 -8.93
CA LYS A 82 26.17 2.55 -7.73
C LYS A 82 25.50 3.73 -7.03
N ALA A 83 24.90 4.64 -7.79
CA ALA A 83 24.26 5.84 -7.25
C ALA A 83 22.85 5.55 -6.69
N HIS A 84 22.07 4.73 -7.39
CA HIS A 84 20.64 4.52 -7.16
C HIS A 84 20.27 3.08 -6.73
N GLY A 85 21.25 2.18 -6.62
CA GLY A 85 21.03 0.76 -6.37
C GLY A 85 20.66 -0.02 -7.64
N ASP A 86 20.32 -1.30 -7.50
CA ASP A 86 20.10 -2.20 -8.64
C ASP A 86 18.74 -2.05 -9.34
N ASP A 87 17.85 -1.17 -8.85
CA ASP A 87 16.44 -1.11 -9.27
C ASP A 87 16.07 0.19 -10.00
N ILE A 88 16.79 0.47 -11.10
CA ILE A 88 16.51 1.62 -11.97
C ILE A 88 15.09 1.50 -12.59
N GLU A 89 14.65 0.28 -12.86
CA GLU A 89 13.32 0.01 -13.40
C GLU A 89 12.22 0.48 -12.44
N SER A 90 12.31 0.14 -11.15
CA SER A 90 11.34 0.61 -10.15
C SER A 90 11.37 2.11 -10.00
N ILE A 91 12.54 2.76 -9.98
CA ILE A 91 12.64 4.23 -9.88
C ILE A 91 11.93 4.89 -11.05
N MET A 92 12.12 4.37 -12.27
CA MET A 92 11.45 4.88 -13.46
C MET A 92 9.94 4.60 -13.44
N ALA A 93 9.53 3.44 -12.93
CA ALA A 93 8.11 3.12 -12.76
C ALA A 93 7.44 4.06 -11.74
N ASP A 94 8.08 4.31 -10.60
CA ASP A 94 7.59 5.21 -9.56
C ASP A 94 7.40 6.63 -10.10
N ALA A 95 8.35 7.14 -10.91
CA ALA A 95 8.21 8.44 -11.55
C ALA A 95 6.98 8.51 -12.50
N ARG A 96 6.73 7.44 -13.27
CA ARG A 96 5.55 7.33 -14.16
C ARG A 96 4.26 7.32 -13.34
N TYR A 97 4.21 6.52 -12.27
CA TYR A 97 3.03 6.43 -11.39
C TYR A 97 2.79 7.72 -10.60
N ALA A 98 3.86 8.40 -10.18
CA ALA A 98 3.76 9.69 -9.50
C ALA A 98 3.15 10.76 -10.41
N GLN A 99 3.60 10.87 -11.66
CA GLN A 99 2.99 11.77 -12.63
C GLN A 99 1.54 11.41 -12.93
N ALA A 100 1.24 10.13 -13.17
CA ALA A 100 -0.13 9.69 -13.42
C ALA A 100 -1.04 10.02 -12.22
N THR A 101 -0.56 9.81 -11.00
CA THR A 101 -1.29 10.13 -9.77
C THR A 101 -1.52 11.64 -9.65
N GLY A 102 -0.49 12.46 -9.88
CA GLY A 102 -0.62 13.92 -9.90
C GLY A 102 -1.66 14.40 -10.90
N LEU A 103 -1.58 13.90 -12.14
CA LEU A 103 -2.54 14.24 -13.20
C LEU A 103 -3.96 13.79 -12.83
N THR A 104 -4.12 12.60 -12.26
CA THR A 104 -5.43 12.13 -11.82
C THR A 104 -6.00 13.02 -10.72
N HIS A 105 -5.17 13.53 -9.80
CA HIS A 105 -5.61 14.42 -8.74
C HIS A 105 -6.05 15.80 -9.28
N GLU A 106 -5.38 16.30 -10.32
CA GLU A 106 -5.74 17.58 -10.96
C GLU A 106 -7.03 17.49 -11.79
N VAL A 107 -7.22 16.39 -12.52
CA VAL A 107 -8.34 16.25 -13.46
C VAL A 107 -9.58 15.65 -12.79
N LEU A 108 -9.39 14.75 -11.81
CA LEU A 108 -10.49 14.04 -11.18
C LEU A 108 -11.01 14.77 -9.94
N LYS A 109 -12.14 15.46 -10.07
CA LYS A 109 -12.94 15.87 -8.92
C LYS A 109 -13.75 14.69 -8.40
N LYS A 110 -13.15 13.85 -7.54
CA LYS A 110 -13.91 12.85 -6.78
C LYS A 110 -14.80 13.60 -5.75
N PRO A 111 -16.14 13.47 -5.78
CA PRO A 111 -16.91 13.81 -4.61
C PRO A 111 -16.41 12.90 -3.47
N GLU A 112 -16.03 13.49 -2.35
CA GLU A 112 -15.71 12.74 -1.14
C GLU A 112 -16.97 12.01 -0.67
N PHE A 113 -17.25 10.85 -1.25
CA PHE A 113 -18.05 9.84 -0.59
C PHE A 113 -17.18 9.29 0.53
N ARG A 114 -17.11 10.04 1.64
CA ARG A 114 -16.63 9.51 2.90
C ARG A 114 -17.54 8.33 3.21
N LYS A 115 -17.06 7.12 2.91
CA LYS A 115 -17.72 5.89 3.32
C LYS A 115 -17.76 5.97 4.83
N ILE A 116 -18.92 6.33 5.37
CA ILE A 116 -19.11 6.31 6.81
C ILE A 116 -19.01 4.84 7.18
N ASP A 117 -17.87 4.45 7.74
CA ASP A 117 -17.64 3.09 8.19
C ASP A 117 -18.69 2.72 9.22
N LEU A 118 -19.09 1.44 9.24
CA LEU A 118 -20.11 0.95 10.17
C LEU A 118 -19.71 1.27 11.63
N THR A 119 -18.41 1.23 11.93
CA THR A 119 -17.83 1.66 13.21
C THR A 119 -18.15 3.12 13.53
N GLU A 120 -17.99 4.04 12.58
CA GLU A 120 -18.26 5.47 12.78
C GLU A 120 -19.76 5.74 13.04
N LYS A 121 -20.65 4.89 12.51
CA LYS A 121 -22.09 4.96 12.82
C LYS A 121 -22.39 4.47 14.24
N ILE A 122 -21.79 3.35 14.64
CA ILE A 122 -21.98 2.77 15.97
C ILE A 122 -21.46 3.75 17.03
N ASP A 123 -20.26 4.29 16.84
CA ASP A 123 -19.67 5.27 17.75
C ASP A 123 -20.54 6.52 17.86
N ARG A 124 -21.13 7.01 16.76
CA ARG A 124 -22.04 8.15 16.82
C ARG A 124 -23.28 7.89 17.67
N VAL A 125 -23.79 6.66 17.69
CA VAL A 125 -24.97 6.29 18.48
C VAL A 125 -24.58 6.05 19.93
N VAL A 126 -23.52 5.26 20.17
CA VAL A 126 -23.04 4.88 21.51
C VAL A 126 -22.47 6.08 22.26
N LEU A 127 -21.75 6.97 21.58
CA LEU A 127 -21.10 8.15 22.17
C LEU A 127 -21.99 9.40 22.17
N ASN A 128 -23.26 9.29 21.79
CA ASN A 128 -24.20 10.41 21.84
C ASN A 128 -24.48 10.79 23.30
N ARG A 129 -24.39 12.08 23.65
CA ARG A 129 -24.64 12.59 25.01
C ARG A 129 -25.98 12.14 25.62
N PHE A 130 -27.02 11.97 24.80
CA PHE A 130 -28.35 11.59 25.28
C PHE A 130 -28.61 10.08 25.23
N LEU A 131 -28.15 9.38 24.18
CA LEU A 131 -28.36 7.93 24.02
C LEU A 131 -27.29 7.08 24.72
N GLY A 132 -26.11 7.65 24.96
CA GLY A 132 -24.99 6.96 25.59
C GLY A 132 -25.28 6.53 27.02
N ILE A 133 -25.96 7.36 27.82
CA ILE A 133 -26.34 7.01 29.20
C ILE A 133 -27.32 5.81 29.23
N PRO A 134 -28.45 5.82 28.48
CA PRO A 134 -29.32 4.65 28.37
C PRO A 134 -28.63 3.38 27.87
N ILE A 135 -27.81 3.49 26.82
CA ILE A 135 -27.09 2.34 26.24
C ILE A 135 -26.10 1.76 27.24
N PHE A 136 -25.36 2.62 27.95
CA PHE A 136 -24.43 2.22 28.97
C PHE A 136 -25.13 1.47 30.12
N LEU A 137 -26.27 1.99 30.60
CA LEU A 137 -27.06 1.32 31.64
C LEU A 137 -27.59 -0.03 31.17
N ALA A 138 -28.08 -0.12 29.93
CA ALA A 138 -28.55 -1.38 29.35
C ALA A 138 -27.40 -2.41 29.24
N ALA A 139 -26.22 -1.98 28.76
CA ALA A 139 -25.05 -2.83 28.68
C ALA A 139 -24.60 -3.30 30.07
N MET A 140 -24.59 -2.40 31.05
CA MET A 140 -24.24 -2.74 32.43
C MET A 140 -25.24 -3.73 33.04
N TRP A 141 -26.53 -3.54 32.77
CA TRP A 141 -27.57 -4.48 33.19
C TRP A 141 -27.37 -5.87 32.58
N VAL A 142 -27.03 -5.96 31.29
CA VAL A 142 -26.73 -7.24 30.62
C VAL A 142 -25.53 -7.92 31.29
N VAL A 143 -24.47 -7.18 31.60
CA VAL A 143 -23.29 -7.72 32.30
C VAL A 143 -23.68 -8.23 33.68
N PHE A 144 -24.43 -7.44 34.47
CA PHE A 144 -24.90 -7.89 35.78
C PHE A 144 -25.72 -9.17 35.67
N LYS A 145 -26.68 -9.22 34.75
CA LYS A 145 -27.52 -10.40 34.54
C LYS A 145 -26.67 -11.61 34.18
N LEU A 146 -25.72 -11.47 33.25
CA LEU A 146 -24.80 -12.55 32.89
C LEU A 146 -23.99 -13.04 34.09
N VAL A 147 -23.45 -12.13 34.90
CA VAL A 147 -22.67 -12.49 36.08
C VAL A 147 -23.54 -13.21 37.11
N PHE A 148 -24.74 -12.71 37.40
CA PHE A 148 -25.64 -13.34 38.36
C PHE A 148 -26.10 -14.72 37.91
N ASP A 149 -26.58 -14.86 36.68
CA ASP A 149 -27.03 -16.14 36.13
C ASP A 149 -25.93 -17.19 36.09
N VAL A 150 -24.70 -16.80 35.75
CA VAL A 150 -23.54 -17.70 35.76
C VAL A 150 -23.11 -18.03 37.18
N SER A 151 -23.29 -17.11 38.13
CA SER A 151 -22.95 -17.29 39.54
C SER A 151 -23.97 -18.14 40.30
N THR A 152 -25.25 -18.14 39.91
CA THR A 152 -26.32 -18.92 40.58
C THR A 152 -25.96 -20.41 40.78
N PRO A 153 -25.57 -21.19 39.75
CA PRO A 153 -25.23 -22.60 39.94
C PRO A 153 -24.00 -22.80 40.84
N PHE A 154 -23.09 -21.83 40.89
CA PHE A 154 -21.94 -21.88 41.79
C PHE A 154 -22.35 -21.62 43.25
N ILE A 155 -23.26 -20.67 43.47
CA ILE A 155 -23.83 -20.39 44.80
C ILE A 155 -24.63 -21.60 45.29
N ASP A 156 -25.48 -22.17 44.45
CA ASP A 156 -26.29 -23.35 44.79
C ASP A 156 -25.40 -24.54 45.20
N TRP A 157 -24.28 -24.75 44.51
CA TRP A 157 -23.31 -25.78 44.86
C TRP A 157 -22.63 -25.54 46.22
N VAL A 158 -22.25 -24.30 46.51
CA VAL A 158 -21.66 -23.93 47.82
C VAL A 158 -22.68 -24.12 48.94
N ASP A 159 -23.93 -23.72 48.72
CA ASP A 159 -25.00 -23.86 49.71
C ASP A 159 -25.31 -25.33 50.01
N GLU A 160 -25.34 -26.20 48.99
CA GLU A 160 -25.54 -27.64 49.19
C GLU A 160 -24.37 -28.29 49.96
N MET A 161 -23.13 -27.88 49.67
CA MET A 161 -21.96 -28.31 50.43
C MET A 161 -22.00 -27.84 51.89
N MET A 162 -22.42 -26.61 52.14
CA MET A 162 -22.51 -26.04 53.49
C MET A 162 -23.67 -26.64 54.30
N ALA A 163 -24.79 -26.99 53.65
CA ALA A 163 -25.95 -27.56 54.33
C ALA A 163 -25.84 -29.07 54.57
N GLY A 164 -25.14 -29.81 53.71
CA GLY A 164 -25.10 -31.27 53.75
C GLY A 164 -23.87 -31.84 54.46
N PRO A 165 -22.73 -31.97 53.75
CA PRO A 165 -21.54 -32.61 54.29
C PRO A 165 -20.91 -31.80 55.43
N PHE A 166 -20.81 -30.47 55.31
CA PHE A 166 -20.05 -29.65 56.26
C PHE A 166 -20.47 -29.80 57.73
N PRO A 167 -21.77 -29.77 58.10
CA PRO A 167 -22.21 -29.96 59.49
C PRO A 167 -21.90 -31.36 60.01
N ARG A 168 -21.97 -32.38 59.15
CA ARG A 168 -21.66 -33.77 59.53
C ARG A 168 -20.18 -33.95 59.86
N TRP A 169 -19.28 -33.29 59.13
CA TRP A 169 -17.86 -33.26 59.47
C TRP A 169 -17.60 -32.47 60.76
N ALA A 170 -18.30 -31.35 60.96
CA ALA A 170 -18.19 -30.55 62.17
C ALA A 170 -18.67 -31.30 63.43
N GLU A 171 -19.82 -31.98 63.35
CA GLU A 171 -20.35 -32.85 64.42
C GLU A 171 -19.41 -34.02 64.71
N ALA A 172 -18.83 -34.66 63.69
CA ALA A 172 -17.89 -35.75 63.87
C ALA A 172 -16.60 -35.30 64.58
N ILE A 173 -16.12 -34.07 64.32
CA ILE A 173 -14.92 -33.53 64.97
C ILE A 173 -15.24 -33.10 66.41
N LEU A 174 -16.38 -32.45 66.65
CA LEU A 174 -16.79 -32.02 67.99
C LEU A 174 -17.20 -33.18 68.90
N GLY A 175 -17.75 -34.27 68.35
CA GLY A 175 -18.11 -35.46 69.12
C GLY A 175 -16.94 -36.39 69.45
N VAL A 176 -15.75 -36.10 68.92
CA VAL A 176 -14.50 -36.84 69.18
C VAL A 176 -13.62 -36.13 70.24
N ILE A 177 -13.94 -34.88 70.60
CA ILE A 177 -13.33 -34.11 71.70
C ILE A 177 -14.16 -34.27 72.97
#